data_AF-A0A2A4WMD9-F1
#
_entry.id   AF-A0A2A4WMD9-F1
#
_cell.length_a   1.000
_cell.length_b   1.000
_cell.length_c   1.000
_cell.angle_alpha   90.00
_cell.angle_beta   90.00
_cell.angle_gamma   90.00
#
_symmetry.space_group_name_H-M   'P 1'
#
loop_
_entity.id
_entity.type
_entity.pdbx_description
1 polymer ?
#
loop_
_entity_poly.entity_id
_entity_poly.type
_entity_poly.pdbx_seq_one_letter_code
_entity_poly.pdbx_strand_id
1 'polypeptide(L)'
;MPSNYTRQANIDIASKPFKNTYGLNKLVNAASVLIAVFCKTRTSLSHPDVAALHQQLAREIRAFDDNMREAGVKHEIQLAARYLICTILDEAVLNTPWGAESAWTQKTLLSTFHNETAGGEKFFLILDRMRSSPAENIEILELMYICISLGYEGKYRVVNRGRDALEQLRDELFHIIRTHRGEYERSLSPHGRGLGRVRNSLTQHIPVWVAASVFISILVLGYSGARYWLHQSTDHVTKQLTEIANVETGSSKKSNLFESK
;
A
#
# COMPACT_ATOMS: atom_id res chain seq x y z
N MET A 1 26.16 -43.39 29.35
CA MET A 1 25.85 -43.16 27.93
C MET A 1 24.38 -42.79 27.80
N PRO A 2 24.05 -41.51 27.51
CA PRO A 2 22.69 -41.03 27.30
C PRO A 2 22.34 -41.04 25.80
N SER A 3 21.07 -41.31 25.44
CA SER A 3 20.45 -40.97 24.15
C SER A 3 19.01 -41.49 24.15
N ASN A 4 17.96 -40.74 23.84
CA ASN A 4 17.73 -39.32 23.65
C ASN A 4 16.22 -39.15 23.80
N TYR A 5 15.80 -38.18 24.62
CA TYR A 5 14.43 -37.69 24.66
C TYR A 5 14.13 -36.97 23.35
N THR A 6 13.12 -37.41 22.60
CA THR A 6 12.45 -36.53 21.62
C THR A 6 10.98 -36.42 22.01
N ARG A 7 10.71 -35.53 22.97
CA ARG A 7 9.35 -35.03 23.23
C ARG A 7 9.01 -34.07 22.09
N GLN A 8 8.31 -34.56 21.07
CA GLN A 8 7.63 -33.68 20.13
C GLN A 8 6.56 -32.91 20.91
N ALA A 9 6.79 -31.61 21.11
CA ALA A 9 5.79 -30.71 21.63
C ALA A 9 4.69 -30.60 20.57
N ASN A 10 3.60 -31.35 20.77
CA ASN A 10 2.37 -31.12 20.05
C ASN A 10 1.84 -29.75 20.50
N ILE A 11 2.16 -28.71 19.72
CA ILE A 11 1.62 -27.38 19.95
C ILE A 11 0.18 -27.47 19.48
N ASP A 12 -0.74 -27.71 20.42
CA ASP A 12 -2.17 -27.56 20.18
C ASP A 12 -2.42 -26.10 19.77
N ILE A 13 -2.48 -25.86 18.46
CA ILE A 13 -2.99 -24.62 17.85
C ILE A 13 -4.52 -24.66 17.98
N ALA A 14 -5.01 -24.86 19.20
CA ALA A 14 -6.39 -24.58 19.54
C ALA A 14 -6.56 -23.06 19.47
N SER A 15 -7.46 -22.63 18.59
CA SER A 15 -7.86 -21.25 18.33
C SER A 15 -8.22 -20.50 19.60
N LYS A 16 -7.23 -19.91 20.27
CA LYS A 16 -7.48 -18.87 21.25
C LYS A 16 -7.93 -17.62 20.48
N PRO A 17 -9.14 -17.09 20.74
CA PRO A 17 -9.54 -15.83 20.12
C PRO A 17 -8.54 -14.77 20.51
N PHE A 18 -7.96 -14.09 19.52
CA PHE A 18 -7.13 -12.91 19.75
C PHE A 18 -8.00 -11.82 20.38
N LYS A 19 -8.10 -11.80 21.72
CA LYS A 19 -8.70 -10.70 22.45
C LYS A 19 -7.73 -9.52 22.38
N ASN A 20 -7.96 -8.63 21.42
CA ASN A 20 -7.22 -7.38 21.32
C ASN A 20 -7.83 -6.35 22.28
N THR A 21 -7.27 -6.24 23.48
CA THR A 21 -7.70 -5.28 24.51
C THR A 21 -7.16 -3.86 24.25
N TYR A 22 -6.30 -3.67 23.23
CA TYR A 22 -5.65 -2.39 22.91
C TYR A 22 -5.68 -2.08 21.41
N GLY A 23 -6.86 -1.89 20.85
CA GLY A 23 -7.00 -1.42 19.47
C GLY A 23 -7.82 -0.14 19.35
N LEU A 24 -7.68 0.53 18.20
CA LEU A 24 -8.30 1.81 17.83
C LEU A 24 -9.76 1.94 18.32
N ASN A 25 -10.53 0.86 18.16
CA ASN A 25 -11.94 0.79 18.50
C ASN A 25 -12.41 -0.66 18.69
N LYS A 26 -13.44 -0.89 19.53
CA LYS A 26 -14.14 -2.19 19.65
C LYS A 26 -14.61 -2.75 18.30
N LEU A 27 -15.19 -1.91 17.44
CA LEU A 27 -15.70 -2.29 16.13
C LEU A 27 -14.57 -2.75 15.19
N VAL A 28 -13.49 -1.98 15.12
CA VAL A 28 -12.30 -2.29 14.32
C VAL A 28 -11.63 -3.57 14.83
N ASN A 29 -11.58 -3.77 16.15
CA ASN A 29 -11.03 -4.98 16.75
C ASN A 29 -11.85 -6.23 16.37
N ALA A 30 -13.17 -6.13 16.42
CA ALA A 30 -14.06 -7.20 15.99
C ALA A 30 -13.89 -7.52 14.49
N ALA A 31 -13.64 -6.51 13.66
CA ALA A 31 -13.44 -6.68 12.21
C ALA A 31 -12.02 -7.10 11.79
N SER A 32 -11.06 -7.15 12.71
CA SER A 32 -9.62 -7.30 12.40
C SER A 32 -9.28 -8.49 11.50
N VAL A 33 -9.87 -9.66 11.76
CA VAL A 33 -9.67 -10.87 10.95
C VAL A 33 -10.21 -10.67 9.53
N LEU A 34 -11.41 -10.10 9.41
CA LEU A 34 -12.06 -9.87 8.11
C LEU A 34 -11.32 -8.81 7.29
N ILE A 35 -10.77 -7.78 7.93
CA ILE A 35 -9.90 -6.78 7.30
C ILE A 35 -8.60 -7.44 6.81
N ALA A 36 -7.99 -8.34 7.59
CA ALA A 36 -6.80 -9.06 7.16
C ALA A 36 -7.08 -9.96 5.94
N VAL A 37 -8.24 -10.62 5.91
CA VAL A 37 -8.66 -11.39 4.73
C VAL A 37 -8.88 -10.47 3.53
N PHE A 38 -9.56 -9.34 3.70
CA PHE A 38 -9.73 -8.33 2.64
C PHE A 38 -8.38 -7.94 2.00
N CYS A 39 -7.38 -7.59 2.80
CA CYS A 39 -6.05 -7.24 2.30
C CYS A 39 -5.38 -8.40 1.56
N LYS A 40 -5.43 -9.62 2.13
CA LYS A 40 -4.79 -10.79 1.53
C LYS A 40 -5.43 -11.18 0.20
N THR A 41 -6.76 -11.25 0.15
CA THR A 41 -7.55 -11.66 -1.02
C THR A 41 -7.21 -10.81 -2.25
N ARG A 42 -7.10 -9.50 -2.10
CA ARG A 42 -6.80 -8.58 -3.20
C ARG A 42 -5.47 -8.83 -3.90
N THR A 43 -4.51 -9.42 -3.19
CA THR A 43 -3.19 -9.76 -3.73
C THR A 43 -3.10 -11.21 -4.20
N SER A 44 -4.17 -11.99 -4.05
CA SER A 44 -4.19 -13.42 -4.37
C SER A 44 -4.52 -13.65 -5.84
N LEU A 45 -3.60 -14.29 -6.56
CA LEU A 45 -3.77 -14.64 -7.98
C LEU A 45 -4.63 -15.90 -8.19
N SER A 46 -4.78 -16.73 -7.17
CA SER A 46 -5.60 -17.96 -7.20
C SER A 46 -6.14 -18.28 -5.81
N HIS A 47 -7.23 -19.05 -5.75
CA HIS A 47 -7.68 -19.68 -4.52
C HIS A 47 -8.13 -21.12 -4.82
N PRO A 48 -7.66 -22.14 -4.07
CA PRO A 48 -7.91 -23.54 -4.41
C PRO A 48 -9.38 -23.95 -4.27
N ASP A 49 -10.10 -23.36 -3.31
CA ASP A 49 -11.53 -23.64 -3.09
C ASP A 49 -12.28 -22.35 -2.72
N VAL A 50 -12.95 -21.77 -3.71
CA VAL A 50 -13.71 -20.52 -3.56
C VAL A 50 -14.99 -20.74 -2.75
N ALA A 51 -15.61 -21.92 -2.85
CA ALA A 51 -16.82 -22.24 -2.12
C ALA A 51 -16.55 -22.41 -0.61
N ALA A 52 -15.46 -23.09 -0.25
CA ALA A 52 -15.03 -23.19 1.14
C ALA A 52 -14.67 -21.82 1.73
N LEU A 53 -14.02 -20.94 0.96
CA LEU A 53 -13.75 -19.57 1.37
C LEU A 53 -15.05 -18.80 1.68
N HIS A 54 -16.04 -18.89 0.79
CA HIS A 54 -17.34 -18.24 1.01
C HIS A 54 -18.00 -18.73 2.30
N GLN A 55 -18.04 -20.05 2.51
CA GLN A 55 -18.60 -20.62 3.74
C GLN A 55 -17.84 -20.19 5.00
N GLN A 56 -16.51 -20.12 4.91
CA GLN A 56 -15.67 -19.65 6.02
C GLN A 56 -15.95 -18.18 6.33
N LEU A 57 -15.95 -17.30 5.33
CA LEU A 57 -16.28 -15.89 5.54
C LEU A 57 -17.69 -15.69 6.09
N ALA A 58 -18.66 -16.49 5.64
CA ALA A 58 -20.01 -16.44 6.20
C ALA A 58 -20.04 -16.86 7.69
N ARG A 59 -19.17 -17.77 8.15
CA ARG A 59 -19.05 -18.07 9.58
C ARG A 59 -18.38 -16.93 10.35
N GLU A 60 -17.29 -16.39 9.82
CA GLU A 60 -16.56 -15.28 10.45
C GLU A 60 -17.42 -14.00 10.55
N ILE A 61 -18.28 -13.73 9.55
CA ILE A 61 -19.21 -12.59 9.60
C ILE A 61 -20.27 -12.76 10.68
N ARG A 62 -20.75 -13.99 10.92
CA ARG A 62 -21.67 -14.26 12.04
C ARG A 62 -20.96 -14.06 13.39
N ALA A 63 -19.74 -14.57 13.53
CA ALA A 63 -18.94 -14.35 14.72
C ALA A 63 -18.65 -12.85 14.96
N PHE A 64 -18.37 -12.09 13.90
CA PHE A 64 -18.25 -10.64 13.95
C PHE A 64 -19.54 -9.97 14.44
N ASP A 65 -20.70 -10.37 13.91
CA ASP A 65 -22.02 -9.86 14.31
C ASP A 65 -22.30 -10.15 15.80
N ASP A 66 -21.99 -11.37 16.25
CA ASP A 66 -22.13 -11.80 17.64
C ASP A 66 -21.21 -11.01 18.58
N ASN A 67 -19.94 -10.83 18.20
CA ASN A 67 -18.96 -10.06 18.99
C ASN A 67 -19.39 -8.59 19.17
N MET A 68 -19.96 -7.96 18.13
CA MET A 68 -20.50 -6.60 18.24
C MET A 68 -21.67 -6.54 19.20
N ARG A 69 -22.58 -7.53 19.14
CA ARG A 69 -23.73 -7.63 20.04
C ARG A 69 -23.28 -7.79 21.49
N GLU A 70 -22.33 -8.68 21.76
CA GLU A 70 -21.77 -8.88 23.10
C GLU A 70 -21.04 -7.64 23.63
N ALA A 71 -20.41 -6.86 22.74
CA ALA A 71 -19.75 -5.60 23.10
C ALA A 71 -20.72 -4.43 23.36
N GLY A 72 -22.03 -4.64 23.22
CA GLY A 72 -23.07 -3.63 23.45
C GLY A 72 -23.18 -2.58 22.33
N VAL A 73 -22.76 -2.92 21.11
CA VAL A 73 -22.87 -2.03 19.95
C VAL A 73 -24.35 -1.83 19.59
N LYS A 74 -24.76 -0.59 19.32
CA LYS A 74 -26.13 -0.26 18.87
C LYS A 74 -26.50 -1.10 17.64
N HIS A 75 -27.71 -1.63 17.59
CA HIS A 75 -28.16 -2.51 16.49
C HIS A 75 -28.03 -1.87 15.09
N GLU A 76 -28.30 -0.58 14.98
CA GLU A 76 -28.11 0.16 13.72
C GLU A 76 -26.65 0.12 13.24
N ILE A 77 -25.70 0.33 14.15
CA ILE A 77 -24.26 0.29 13.86
C ILE A 77 -23.81 -1.14 13.54
N GLN A 78 -24.36 -2.13 14.24
CA GLN A 78 -24.12 -3.54 13.97
C GLN A 78 -24.53 -3.91 12.53
N LEU A 79 -25.75 -3.56 12.13
CA LEU A 79 -26.28 -3.82 10.79
C LEU A 79 -25.46 -3.10 9.71
N ALA A 80 -25.13 -1.83 9.95
CA ALA A 80 -24.29 -1.05 9.05
C ALA A 80 -22.88 -1.68 8.92
N ALA A 81 -22.21 -2.01 10.02
CA ALA A 81 -20.88 -2.59 9.99
C ALA A 81 -20.85 -3.95 9.27
N ARG A 82 -21.84 -4.82 9.51
CA ARG A 82 -21.98 -6.09 8.77
C ARG A 82 -22.16 -5.86 7.28
N TYR A 83 -23.00 -4.88 6.89
CA TYR A 83 -23.18 -4.49 5.49
C TYR A 83 -21.86 -4.06 4.84
N LEU A 84 -21.10 -3.20 5.52
CA LEU A 84 -19.81 -2.71 5.04
C LEU A 84 -18.83 -3.85 4.83
N ILE A 85 -18.70 -4.76 5.80
CA ILE A 85 -17.77 -5.89 5.73
C ILE A 85 -18.15 -6.87 4.61
N CYS A 86 -19.43 -7.20 4.43
CA CYS A 86 -19.88 -7.98 3.28
C CYS A 86 -19.48 -7.31 1.97
N THR A 87 -19.74 -6.00 1.87
CA THR A 87 -19.47 -5.23 0.64
C THR A 87 -17.99 -5.20 0.28
N ILE A 88 -17.09 -4.92 1.23
CA ILE A 88 -15.65 -4.85 0.92
C ILE A 88 -15.07 -6.22 0.58
N LEU A 89 -15.54 -7.29 1.23
CA LEU A 89 -15.06 -8.65 0.97
C LEU A 89 -15.52 -9.15 -0.40
N ASP A 90 -16.77 -8.87 -0.75
CA ASP A 90 -17.29 -9.17 -2.09
C ASP A 90 -16.51 -8.42 -3.16
N GLU A 91 -16.24 -7.12 -2.98
CA GLU A 91 -15.41 -6.35 -3.91
C GLU A 91 -14.00 -6.94 -4.04
N ALA A 92 -13.36 -7.31 -2.93
CA ALA A 92 -12.03 -7.90 -2.95
C ALA A 92 -11.99 -9.22 -3.73
N VAL A 93 -12.98 -10.09 -3.56
CA VAL A 93 -13.06 -11.37 -4.29
C VAL A 93 -13.40 -11.13 -5.76
N LEU A 94 -14.44 -10.35 -6.06
CA LEU A 94 -14.93 -10.13 -7.43
C LEU A 94 -13.93 -9.36 -8.31
N ASN A 95 -12.96 -8.66 -7.71
CA ASN A 95 -11.86 -8.02 -8.43
C ASN A 95 -10.65 -8.95 -8.67
N THR A 96 -10.72 -10.22 -8.29
CA THR A 96 -9.71 -11.24 -8.64
C THR A 96 -10.15 -12.07 -9.84
N PRO A 97 -9.21 -12.63 -10.64
CA PRO A 97 -9.55 -13.51 -11.76
C PRO A 97 -10.37 -14.73 -11.33
N TRP A 98 -9.98 -15.38 -10.23
CA TRP A 98 -10.64 -16.57 -9.71
C TRP A 98 -12.00 -16.28 -9.05
N GLY A 99 -12.22 -15.07 -8.55
CA GLY A 99 -13.50 -14.68 -7.95
C GLY A 99 -14.55 -14.36 -8.99
N ALA A 100 -14.19 -13.58 -10.02
CA ALA A 100 -15.09 -13.18 -11.10
C ALA A 100 -15.61 -14.37 -11.93
N GLU A 101 -14.79 -15.41 -12.10
CA GLU A 101 -15.14 -16.63 -12.85
C GLU A 101 -15.80 -17.72 -11.99
N SER A 102 -16.06 -17.44 -10.70
CA SER A 102 -16.64 -18.41 -9.76
C SER A 102 -18.13 -18.20 -9.50
N ALA A 103 -18.72 -19.13 -8.76
CA ALA A 103 -20.08 -19.03 -8.23
C ALA A 103 -20.29 -17.86 -7.24
N TRP A 104 -19.24 -17.14 -6.83
CA TRP A 104 -19.35 -15.96 -5.96
C TRP A 104 -20.24 -14.87 -6.57
N THR A 105 -20.22 -14.74 -7.90
CA THR A 105 -21.08 -13.80 -8.65
C THR A 105 -22.57 -14.10 -8.50
N GLN A 106 -22.94 -15.36 -8.28
CA GLN A 106 -24.33 -15.81 -8.15
C GLN A 106 -24.83 -15.64 -6.71
N LYS A 107 -23.94 -15.81 -5.72
CA LYS A 107 -24.26 -15.72 -4.31
C LYS A 107 -23.11 -15.08 -3.55
N THR A 108 -23.18 -13.77 -3.41
CA THR A 108 -22.24 -12.95 -2.66
C THR A 108 -22.52 -13.01 -1.16
N LEU A 109 -21.60 -12.50 -0.34
CA LEU A 109 -21.84 -12.34 1.09
C LEU A 109 -22.96 -11.31 1.31
N LEU A 110 -22.95 -10.21 0.57
CA LEU A 110 -23.98 -9.18 0.66
C LEU A 110 -25.37 -9.72 0.33
N SER A 111 -25.50 -10.55 -0.71
CA SER A 111 -26.80 -11.15 -1.04
C SER A 111 -27.23 -12.15 0.03
N THR A 112 -26.29 -12.92 0.59
CA THR A 112 -26.57 -13.88 1.66
C THR A 112 -27.06 -13.21 2.96
N PHE A 113 -26.50 -12.06 3.31
CA PHE A 113 -26.72 -11.41 4.62
C PHE A 113 -27.70 -10.23 4.60
N HIS A 114 -27.89 -9.61 3.43
CA HIS A 114 -28.71 -8.41 3.26
C HIS A 114 -29.67 -8.50 2.07
N ASN A 115 -29.67 -9.60 1.33
CA ASN A 115 -30.51 -9.78 0.14
C ASN A 115 -30.32 -8.67 -0.90
N GLU A 116 -29.09 -8.16 -1.02
CA GLU A 116 -28.67 -7.11 -1.95
C GLU A 116 -27.51 -7.58 -2.82
N THR A 117 -27.51 -7.20 -4.10
CA THR A 117 -26.53 -7.66 -5.10
C THR A 117 -25.43 -6.66 -5.42
N ALA A 118 -25.58 -5.39 -5.01
CA ALA A 118 -24.58 -4.34 -5.22
C ALA A 118 -24.54 -3.38 -4.02
N GLY A 119 -23.41 -3.34 -3.30
CA GLY A 119 -23.23 -2.49 -2.12
C GLY A 119 -22.32 -1.28 -2.33
N GLY A 120 -21.68 -1.17 -3.49
CA GLY A 120 -20.65 -0.18 -3.78
C GLY A 120 -21.12 1.28 -3.66
N GLU A 121 -22.41 1.56 -3.92
CA GLU A 121 -23.01 2.88 -3.74
C GLU A 121 -23.53 3.11 -2.31
N LYS A 122 -24.24 2.11 -1.78
CA LYS A 122 -24.86 2.19 -0.45
C LYS A 122 -23.84 2.29 0.67
N PHE A 123 -22.63 1.75 0.49
CA PHE A 123 -21.50 2.01 1.38
C PHE A 123 -21.32 3.52 1.62
N PHE A 124 -21.33 4.33 0.56
CA PHE A 124 -21.13 5.77 0.68
C PHE A 124 -22.39 6.50 1.15
N LEU A 125 -23.59 5.98 0.87
CA LEU A 125 -24.82 6.50 1.49
C LEU A 125 -24.82 6.30 3.01
N ILE A 126 -24.37 5.14 3.48
CA ILE A 126 -24.17 4.87 4.90
C ILE A 126 -23.12 5.82 5.46
N LEU A 127 -22.01 6.04 4.74
CA LEU A 127 -20.96 6.98 5.16
C LEU A 127 -21.51 8.37 5.41
N ASP A 128 -22.23 8.92 4.43
CA ASP A 128 -22.79 10.26 4.50
C ASP A 128 -23.77 10.38 5.67
N ARG A 129 -24.60 9.35 5.90
CA ARG A 129 -25.49 9.30 7.07
C ARG A 129 -24.72 9.30 8.39
N MET A 130 -23.67 8.49 8.51
CA MET A 130 -22.88 8.38 9.75
C MET A 130 -22.11 9.67 10.03
N ARG A 131 -21.64 10.37 8.98
CA ARG A 131 -20.95 11.67 9.06
C ARG A 131 -21.85 12.81 9.55
N SER A 132 -23.17 12.70 9.45
CA SER A 132 -24.10 13.70 9.99
C SER A 132 -24.08 13.78 11.52
N SER A 133 -23.60 12.74 12.21
CA SER A 133 -23.49 12.71 13.68
C SER A 133 -22.21 11.98 14.12
N PRO A 134 -21.01 12.54 13.85
CA PRO A 134 -19.77 11.81 14.05
C PRO A 134 -19.48 11.45 15.50
N ALA A 135 -19.95 12.24 16.46
CA ALA A 135 -19.79 11.96 17.89
C ALA A 135 -20.40 10.61 18.29
N GLU A 136 -21.53 10.23 17.69
CA GLU A 136 -22.22 8.96 17.96
C GLU A 136 -21.69 7.82 17.10
N ASN A 137 -21.12 8.14 15.94
CA ASN A 137 -20.75 7.18 14.90
C ASN A 137 -19.23 7.05 14.70
N ILE A 138 -18.43 7.58 15.62
CA ILE A 138 -16.97 7.67 15.47
C ILE A 138 -16.32 6.31 15.21
N GLU A 139 -16.85 5.26 15.85
CA GLU A 139 -16.34 3.89 15.76
C GLU A 139 -16.49 3.30 14.35
N ILE A 140 -17.63 3.53 13.71
CA ILE A 140 -17.90 3.04 12.36
C ILE A 140 -17.24 3.92 11.30
N LEU A 141 -17.11 5.24 11.55
CA LEU A 141 -16.33 6.12 10.69
C LEU A 141 -14.86 5.72 10.63
N GLU A 142 -14.28 5.30 11.77
CA GLU A 142 -12.92 4.73 11.82
C GLU A 142 -12.80 3.45 10.99
N LEU A 143 -13.77 2.54 11.08
CA LEU A 143 -13.79 1.32 10.26
C LEU A 143 -13.85 1.67 8.76
N MET A 144 -14.73 2.59 8.37
CA MET A 144 -14.89 3.00 6.97
C MET A 144 -13.64 3.69 6.43
N TYR A 145 -13.02 4.56 7.23
CA TYR A 145 -11.73 5.18 6.92
C TYR A 145 -10.64 4.12 6.68
N ILE A 146 -10.56 3.10 7.54
CA ILE A 146 -9.59 2.01 7.38
C ILE A 146 -9.85 1.23 6.08
N CYS A 147 -11.10 0.88 5.78
CA CYS A 147 -11.46 0.18 4.55
C CYS A 147 -11.05 0.95 3.29
N ILE A 148 -11.35 2.25 3.23
CA ILE A 148 -10.97 3.13 2.11
C ILE A 148 -9.44 3.25 2.03
N SER A 149 -8.76 3.42 3.17
CA SER A 149 -7.29 3.52 3.23
C SER A 149 -6.58 2.24 2.80
N LEU A 150 -7.21 1.08 2.98
CA LEU A 150 -6.75 -0.22 2.49
C LEU A 150 -7.15 -0.48 1.02
N GLY A 151 -7.73 0.53 0.38
CA GLY A 151 -7.96 0.61 -1.05
C GLY A 151 -9.37 0.20 -1.50
N TYR A 152 -10.34 0.08 -0.61
CA TYR A 152 -11.74 -0.14 -1.03
C TYR A 152 -12.20 1.04 -1.91
N GLU A 153 -12.73 0.76 -3.10
CA GLU A 153 -13.08 1.80 -4.06
C GLU A 153 -14.60 1.97 -4.23
N GLY A 154 -15.37 0.87 -4.19
CA GLY A 154 -16.82 0.88 -4.41
C GLY A 154 -17.22 1.57 -5.71
N LYS A 155 -18.25 2.43 -5.66
CA LYS A 155 -18.73 3.19 -6.83
C LYS A 155 -17.65 4.03 -7.51
N TYR A 156 -16.63 4.48 -6.78
CA TYR A 156 -15.60 5.38 -7.32
C TYR A 156 -14.64 4.69 -8.29
N ARG A 157 -14.62 3.35 -8.37
CA ARG A 157 -13.80 2.61 -9.33
C ARG A 157 -14.13 2.94 -10.80
N VAL A 158 -15.39 3.28 -11.08
CA VAL A 158 -15.88 3.56 -12.45
C VAL A 158 -16.19 5.04 -12.70
N VAL A 159 -16.04 5.89 -11.68
CA VAL A 159 -16.30 7.34 -11.78
C VAL A 159 -15.08 8.05 -12.34
N ASN A 160 -15.30 9.01 -13.23
CA ASN A 160 -14.25 9.88 -13.74
C ASN A 160 -13.57 10.62 -12.57
N ARG A 161 -12.24 10.53 -12.48
CA ARG A 161 -11.45 11.04 -11.34
C ARG A 161 -11.88 10.48 -9.99
N GLY A 162 -12.45 9.27 -9.96
CA GLY A 162 -12.96 8.65 -8.73
C GLY A 162 -11.88 8.42 -7.67
N ARG A 163 -10.63 8.17 -8.07
CA ARG A 163 -9.49 8.10 -7.13
C ARG A 163 -9.21 9.41 -6.41
N ASP A 164 -9.25 10.54 -7.12
CA ASP A 164 -9.07 11.86 -6.50
C ASP A 164 -10.19 12.13 -5.48
N ALA A 165 -11.43 11.75 -5.83
CA ALA A 165 -12.57 11.89 -4.93
C ALA A 165 -12.49 10.97 -3.70
N LEU A 166 -12.00 9.74 -3.85
CA LEU A 166 -11.72 8.85 -2.71
C LEU A 166 -10.63 9.41 -1.79
N GLU A 167 -9.58 10.00 -2.37
CA GLU A 167 -8.49 10.61 -1.61
C GLU A 167 -9.00 11.78 -0.77
N GLN A 168 -9.79 12.68 -1.39
CA GLN A 168 -10.44 13.80 -0.69
C GLN A 168 -11.36 13.30 0.43
N LEU A 169 -12.21 12.31 0.14
CA LEU A 169 -13.10 11.71 1.12
C LEU A 169 -12.33 11.10 2.30
N ARG A 170 -11.21 10.42 2.03
CA ARG A 170 -10.35 9.84 3.05
C ARG A 170 -9.76 10.93 3.96
N ASP A 171 -9.31 12.04 3.38
CA ASP A 171 -8.74 13.17 4.14
C ASP A 171 -9.81 13.86 5.00
N GLU A 172 -11.02 14.06 4.45
CA GLU A 172 -12.17 14.57 5.21
C GLU A 172 -12.52 13.66 6.40
N LEU A 173 -12.58 12.34 6.18
CA LEU A 173 -12.83 11.38 7.25
C LEU A 173 -11.73 11.42 8.32
N PHE A 174 -10.47 11.51 7.91
CA PHE A 174 -9.35 11.64 8.83
C PHE A 174 -9.50 12.89 9.72
N HIS A 175 -9.86 14.03 9.14
CA HIS A 175 -10.09 15.27 9.88
C HIS A 175 -11.26 15.15 10.87
N ILE A 176 -12.38 14.57 10.44
CA ILE A 176 -13.53 14.29 11.32
C ILE A 176 -13.08 13.41 12.50
N ILE A 177 -12.42 12.29 12.22
CA ILE A 177 -11.98 11.35 13.25
C ILE A 177 -11.04 12.02 14.25
N ARG A 178 -10.03 12.75 13.75
CA ARG A 178 -9.06 13.46 14.58
C ARG A 178 -9.71 14.51 15.47
N THR A 179 -10.69 15.25 14.93
CA THR A 179 -11.40 16.30 15.68
C THR A 179 -12.18 15.71 16.85
N HIS A 180 -12.83 14.57 16.66
CA HIS A 180 -13.65 13.92 17.69
C HIS A 180 -12.86 13.07 18.69
N ARG A 181 -11.72 12.51 18.29
CA ARG A 181 -10.82 11.76 19.20
C ARG A 181 -9.86 12.65 19.98
N GLY A 182 -9.72 13.91 19.58
CA GLY A 182 -8.73 14.84 20.13
C GLY A 182 -7.33 14.59 19.55
N GLU A 183 -6.39 15.49 19.89
CA GLU A 183 -4.98 15.24 19.61
C GLU A 183 -4.54 14.06 20.48
N TYR A 184 -4.35 12.90 19.84
CA TYR A 184 -3.73 11.76 20.50
C TYR A 184 -2.33 12.22 20.95
N GLU A 185 -2.14 12.48 22.25
CA GLU A 185 -0.80 12.57 22.81
C GLU A 185 -0.11 11.26 22.44
N ARG A 186 0.80 11.35 21.47
CA ARG A 186 1.85 10.36 21.29
C ARG A 186 2.75 10.46 22.52
N SER A 187 2.26 10.04 23.67
CA SER A 187 3.12 9.39 24.65
C SER A 187 3.57 8.10 23.97
N LEU A 188 4.64 8.26 23.19
CA LEU A 188 5.53 7.19 22.77
C LEU A 188 5.83 6.40 24.04
N SER A 189 5.12 5.28 24.23
CA SER A 189 5.44 4.36 25.31
C SER A 189 6.96 4.09 25.24
N PRO A 190 7.70 4.23 26.35
CA PRO A 190 9.15 4.00 26.40
C PRO A 190 9.57 2.58 25.96
N HIS A 191 8.60 1.67 25.77
CA HIS A 191 8.83 0.28 25.38
C HIS A 191 8.10 -0.09 24.09
N GLY A 192 8.15 0.78 23.08
CA GLY A 192 7.67 0.49 21.74
C GLY A 192 8.39 -0.68 21.09
N ARG A 193 7.89 -1.91 21.27
CA ARG A 193 8.14 -2.99 20.31
C ARG A 193 7.23 -2.75 19.11
N GLY A 194 7.78 -2.00 18.15
CA GLY A 194 7.14 -1.75 16.86
C GLY A 194 6.92 -3.06 16.11
N LEU A 195 5.66 -3.47 16.00
CA LEU A 195 5.20 -4.41 14.99
C LEU A 195 4.06 -3.74 14.25
N GLY A 196 4.24 -3.57 12.94
CA GLY A 196 3.27 -2.95 12.06
C GLY A 196 3.67 -1.56 11.60
N ARG A 197 4.83 -1.46 10.94
CA ARG A 197 5.02 -0.40 9.95
C ARG A 197 3.96 -0.66 8.87
N VAL A 198 2.78 -0.06 9.00
CA VAL A 198 1.89 0.14 7.85
C VAL A 198 2.74 0.95 6.89
N ARG A 199 3.16 0.29 5.82
CA ARG A 199 3.86 0.94 4.72
C ARG A 199 2.83 1.89 4.11
N ASN A 200 2.74 3.08 4.67
CA ASN A 200 2.02 4.17 4.06
C ASN A 200 2.58 4.31 2.65
N SER A 201 1.69 4.17 1.68
CA SER A 201 1.95 4.49 0.28
C SER A 201 2.06 6.01 0.15
N LEU A 202 3.13 6.57 0.71
CA LEU A 202 3.67 7.87 0.32
C LEU A 202 4.74 7.70 -0.77
N THR A 203 4.96 6.47 -1.24
CA THR A 203 5.88 6.12 -2.33
C THR A 203 5.27 6.27 -3.73
N GLN A 204 4.04 6.78 -3.88
CA GLN A 204 3.37 6.94 -5.18
C GLN A 204 3.31 8.38 -5.71
N HIS A 205 4.03 9.31 -5.09
CA HIS A 205 4.26 10.67 -5.63
C HIS A 205 5.74 11.06 -5.56
N ILE A 206 6.65 10.19 -6.05
CA ILE A 206 7.87 10.73 -6.65
C ILE A 206 7.50 10.98 -8.11
N PRO A 207 7.35 12.25 -8.52
CA PRO A 207 7.04 12.56 -9.90
C PRO A 207 8.13 11.96 -10.79
N VAL A 208 7.74 11.32 -11.88
CA VAL A 208 8.68 10.73 -12.84
C VAL A 208 9.70 11.77 -13.32
N TRP A 209 9.35 13.07 -13.30
CA TRP A 209 10.28 14.16 -13.60
C TRP A 209 11.49 14.23 -12.66
N VAL A 210 11.36 13.86 -11.38
CA VAL A 210 12.45 13.91 -10.40
C VAL A 210 13.43 12.77 -10.66
N ALA A 211 12.93 11.57 -10.96
CA ALA A 211 13.77 10.45 -11.38
C ALA A 211 14.50 10.77 -12.70
N ALA A 212 13.79 11.38 -13.65
CA ALA A 212 14.38 11.83 -14.92
C ALA A 212 15.45 12.91 -14.71
N SER A 213 15.23 13.89 -13.82
CA SER A 213 16.21 14.95 -13.56
C SER A 213 17.48 14.43 -12.89
N VAL A 214 17.36 13.50 -11.95
CA VAL A 214 18.51 12.84 -11.30
C VAL A 214 19.28 12.01 -12.32
N PHE A 215 18.60 11.24 -13.16
CA PHE A 215 19.23 10.42 -14.20
C PHE A 215 20.00 11.28 -15.21
N ILE A 216 19.40 12.38 -15.68
CA ILE A 216 20.06 13.35 -16.57
C ILE A 216 21.28 13.98 -15.89
N SER A 217 21.17 14.36 -14.61
CA SER A 217 22.27 14.95 -13.86
C SER A 217 23.47 14.00 -13.75
N ILE A 218 23.23 12.71 -13.47
CA ILE A 218 24.28 11.68 -13.41
C ILE A 218 24.95 11.52 -14.78
N LEU A 219 24.16 11.47 -15.86
CA LEU A 219 24.72 11.37 -17.23
C LEU A 219 25.58 12.58 -17.59
N VAL A 220 25.14 13.80 -17.26
CA VAL A 220 25.90 15.03 -17.53
C VAL A 220 27.20 15.05 -16.74
N LEU A 221 27.18 14.67 -15.45
CA LEU A 221 28.38 14.59 -14.62
C LEU A 221 29.35 13.52 -15.12
N GLY A 222 28.85 12.34 -15.48
CA GLY A 222 29.66 11.26 -16.04
C GLY A 222 30.30 11.64 -17.37
N TYR A 223 29.52 12.23 -18.29
CA TYR A 223 30.01 12.71 -19.58
C TYR A 223 31.05 13.82 -19.42
N SER A 224 30.81 14.76 -18.51
CA SER A 224 31.75 15.86 -18.21
C SER A 224 33.08 15.33 -17.66
N GLY A 225 33.04 14.37 -16.73
CA GLY A 225 34.22 13.73 -16.17
C GLY A 225 35.03 12.96 -17.22
N ALA A 226 34.35 12.15 -18.05
CA ALA A 226 35.00 11.43 -19.15
C ALA A 226 35.64 12.39 -20.16
N ARG A 227 34.95 13.48 -20.51
CA ARG A 227 35.47 14.52 -21.41
C ARG A 227 36.70 15.23 -20.82
N TYR A 228 36.66 15.55 -19.52
CA TYR A 228 37.77 16.21 -18.84
C TYR A 228 39.00 15.31 -18.76
N TRP A 229 38.81 14.02 -18.45
CA TRP A 229 39.88 13.03 -18.44
C TRP A 229 40.49 12.82 -19.84
N LEU A 230 39.64 12.80 -20.87
CA LEU A 230 40.09 12.71 -22.26
C LEU A 230 40.90 13.96 -22.67
N HIS A 231 40.46 15.15 -22.27
CA HIS A 231 41.20 16.39 -22.54
C HIS A 231 42.56 16.41 -21.84
N GLN A 232 42.63 15.99 -20.56
CA GLN A 232 43.90 15.87 -19.86
C GLN A 232 44.84 14.84 -20.51
N SER A 233 44.28 13.78 -21.10
CA SER A 233 45.07 12.76 -21.83
C SER A 233 45.50 13.23 -23.22
N THR A 234 44.93 14.32 -23.75
CA THR A 234 45.22 14.83 -25.10
C THR A 234 46.43 15.78 -25.11
N ASP A 235 46.76 16.39 -23.97
CA ASP A 235 47.89 17.34 -23.85
C ASP A 235 49.27 16.72 -24.09
N HIS A 236 49.40 15.39 -24.01
CA HIS A 236 50.67 14.70 -24.29
C HIS A 236 50.93 14.50 -25.80
N VAL A 237 49.88 14.48 -26.63
CA VAL A 237 50.01 14.22 -28.08
C VAL A 237 50.25 15.52 -28.87
N THR A 238 49.65 16.63 -28.44
CA THR A 238 49.86 17.94 -29.07
C THR A 238 51.28 18.49 -28.85
N LYS A 239 51.91 18.17 -27.72
CA LYS A 239 53.32 18.51 -27.45
C LYS A 239 54.29 17.76 -28.38
N GLN A 240 54.02 16.49 -28.69
CA GLN A 240 54.86 15.71 -29.60
C GLN A 240 54.73 16.17 -31.07
N LEU A 241 53.53 16.58 -31.50
CA LEU A 241 53.33 17.12 -32.85
C LEU A 241 54.03 18.48 -33.03
N THR A 242 54.04 19.34 -32.01
CA THR A 242 54.75 20.63 -32.06
C THR A 242 56.27 20.47 -31.98
N GLU A 243 56.76 19.44 -31.28
CA GLU A 243 58.19 19.11 -31.24
C GLU A 243 58.69 18.59 -32.59
N ILE A 244 57.96 17.70 -33.27
CA ILE A 244 58.32 17.19 -34.60
C ILE A 244 58.27 18.30 -35.66
N ALA A 245 57.25 19.17 -35.64
CA ALA A 245 57.15 20.30 -36.56
C ALA A 245 58.32 21.30 -36.39
N ASN A 246 58.78 21.54 -35.17
CA ASN A 246 59.93 22.40 -34.92
C ASN A 246 61.26 21.75 -35.35
N VAL A 247 61.38 20.41 -35.26
CA VAL A 247 62.55 19.66 -35.75
C VAL A 247 62.65 19.72 -37.29
N GLU A 248 61.53 19.59 -38.02
CA GLU A 248 61.52 19.72 -39.48
C GLU A 248 61.89 21.14 -39.95
N THR A 249 61.35 22.17 -39.29
CA THR A 249 61.68 23.57 -39.62
C THR A 249 63.15 23.89 -39.33
N GLY A 250 63.74 23.30 -38.28
CA GLY A 250 65.16 23.44 -37.96
C GLY A 250 66.10 22.71 -38.92
N SER A 251 65.69 21.55 -39.44
CA SER A 251 66.45 20.78 -40.44
C SER A 251 66.49 21.48 -41.80
N SER A 252 65.35 22.01 -42.25
CA SER A 252 65.25 22.77 -43.52
C SER A 252 66.06 24.07 -43.51
N LYS A 253 66.23 24.73 -42.35
CA LYS A 253 67.09 25.92 -42.23
C LYS A 253 68.60 25.60 -42.29
N LYS A 254 69.01 24.40 -41.88
CA LYS A 254 70.42 23.97 -41.95
C LYS A 254 70.84 23.55 -43.36
N SER A 255 69.97 22.91 -44.14
CA SER A 255 70.29 22.51 -45.53
C SER A 255 70.52 23.72 -46.44
N ASN A 256 69.70 24.78 -46.31
CA ASN A 256 69.84 26.00 -47.09
C ASN A 256 71.10 26.84 -46.76
N LEU A 257 71.79 26.56 -45.65
CA LEU A 257 73.02 27.27 -45.27
C LEU A 257 74.28 26.61 -45.87
N PHE A 258 74.19 25.36 -46.33
CA PHE A 258 75.31 24.62 -46.94
C PHE A 258 75.39 24.76 -48.47
N GLU A 259 74.36 25.28 -49.12
CA GLU A 259 74.32 25.48 -50.59
C GLU A 259 74.81 26.86 -51.05
N SER A 260 75.18 27.76 -50.13
CA SER A 260 75.64 29.13 -50.43
C SER A 260 77.10 29.35 -50.02
N LYS A 261 78.01 28.48 -50.50
CA LYS A 261 79.46 28.71 -50.38
C LYS A 261 80.23 28.20 -51.58
#